data_AF-C6RCE8-F1
#
_entry.id   AF-C6RCE8-F1
#
_cell.length_a   1.000
_cell.length_b   1.000
_cell.length_c   1.000
_cell.angle_alpha   90.00
_cell.angle_beta   90.00
_cell.angle_gamma   90.00
#
_symmetry.space_group_name_H-M   'P 1'
#
loop_
_entity.id
_entity.type
_entity.pdbx_description
1 polymer ?
#
loop_
_entity_poly.entity_id
_entity_poly.type
_entity_poly.pdbx_seq_one_letter_code
_entity_poly.pdbx_strand_id
1 'polypeptide(L)'
;MTTFNFNNLTPQLTFLSAEMDKAITWFAKNPDYSDEGKRNQLKRVADQHGYTAAISKLRKAAAALPEAVAKEQAGEYAKVYPRAKDSTETLAAEMATQRYLQREDLTKTDGDNNNLAALQAVFKEMGPSPARTMLFEEMQARGITNAELMRGCEAEENPALRNAQHTANAAETTARLVNEQLDDLETSLQNPRMSTAGDTMKLDQIKNYLVNYFSDDMETDSHITFEKLRPAPAFNTPAPTE
;
A
#
# COMPACT_ATOMS: atom_id res chain seq x y z
N MET A 1 -17.92 2.25 7.92
CA MET A 1 -16.85 2.70 7.03
C MET A 1 -16.52 4.14 7.36
N THR A 2 -15.23 4.47 7.39
CA THR A 2 -14.71 5.82 7.61
C THR A 2 -13.82 6.19 6.44
N THR A 3 -13.76 7.47 6.09
CA THR A 3 -12.81 7.96 5.08
C THR A 3 -11.55 8.48 5.75
N PHE A 4 -10.41 8.36 5.06
CA PHE A 4 -9.13 8.86 5.53
C PHE A 4 -8.28 9.38 4.36
N ASN A 5 -7.69 10.56 4.54
CA ASN A 5 -6.74 11.11 3.59
C ASN A 5 -5.33 10.65 3.92
N PHE A 6 -4.76 9.77 3.08
CA PHE A 6 -3.43 9.23 3.31
C PHE A 6 -2.30 10.26 3.15
N ASN A 7 -2.53 11.42 2.51
CA ASN A 7 -1.55 12.52 2.54
C ASN A 7 -1.24 13.01 3.95
N ASN A 8 -2.15 12.82 4.91
CA ASN A 8 -1.92 13.20 6.30
C ASN A 8 -0.78 12.39 6.95
N LEU A 9 -0.30 11.30 6.34
CA LEU A 9 0.91 10.60 6.77
C LEU A 9 2.16 11.49 6.67
N THR A 10 2.29 12.27 5.60
CA THR A 10 3.48 13.09 5.33
C THR A 10 3.76 14.09 6.47
N PRO A 11 2.86 15.02 6.84
CA PRO A 11 3.16 16.00 7.88
C PRO A 11 3.44 15.34 9.24
N GLN A 12 2.82 14.18 9.52
CA GLN A 12 3.06 13.44 10.77
C GLN A 12 4.43 12.78 10.79
N LEU A 13 4.83 12.13 9.69
CA LEU A 13 6.16 11.52 9.52
C LEU A 13 7.26 12.57 9.54
N THR A 14 7.08 13.70 8.84
CA THR A 14 8.03 14.81 8.84
C THR A 14 8.21 15.40 10.24
N PHE A 15 7.10 15.65 10.95
CA PHE A 15 7.16 16.19 12.30
C PHE A 15 7.86 15.20 13.25
N LEU A 16 7.43 13.93 13.23
CA LEU A 16 8.03 12.89 14.08
C LEU A 16 9.52 12.74 13.83
N SER A 17 9.93 12.66 12.56
CA SER A 17 11.35 12.51 12.19
C SER A 17 12.18 13.70 12.68
N ALA A 18 11.69 14.93 12.49
CA ALA A 18 12.38 16.14 12.94
C ALA A 18 12.49 16.23 14.47
N GLU A 19 11.44 15.90 15.22
CA GLU A 19 11.48 15.95 16.68
C GLU A 19 12.34 14.84 17.29
N MET A 20 12.32 13.64 16.69
CA MET A 20 13.21 12.55 17.09
C MET A 20 14.67 12.88 16.80
N ASP A 21 14.98 13.44 15.62
CA ASP A 21 16.35 13.84 15.28
C ASP A 21 16.93 14.87 16.26
N LYS A 22 16.12 15.85 16.69
CA LYS A 22 16.50 16.81 17.74
C LYS A 22 16.86 16.10 19.04
N ALA A 23 16.01 15.18 19.49
CA ALA A 23 16.24 14.43 20.73
C ALA A 23 17.49 13.55 20.64
N ILE A 24 17.61 12.78 19.56
CA ILE A 24 18.76 11.89 19.30
C ILE A 24 20.06 12.70 19.26
N THR A 25 20.09 13.79 18.50
CA THR A 25 21.28 14.66 18.37
C THR A 25 21.70 15.25 19.71
N TRP A 26 20.74 15.66 20.55
CA TRP A 26 21.04 16.19 21.86
C TRP A 26 21.66 15.14 22.78
N PHE A 27 21.03 13.97 22.91
CA PHE A 27 21.54 12.88 23.76
C PHE A 27 22.87 12.32 23.25
N ALA A 28 23.08 12.24 21.94
CA ALA A 28 24.35 11.80 21.36
C ALA A 28 25.51 12.71 21.77
N LYS A 29 25.30 14.04 21.71
CA LYS A 29 26.31 15.07 22.03
C LYS A 29 26.51 15.32 23.52
N ASN A 30 25.57 14.90 24.37
CA ASN A 30 25.67 15.14 25.80
C ASN A 30 26.77 14.24 26.43
N PRO A 31 27.84 14.79 27.02
CA PRO A 31 28.93 14.01 27.62
C PRO A 31 28.57 13.44 29.00
N ASP A 32 27.51 13.95 29.65
CA ASP A 32 27.17 13.62 31.04
C ASP A 32 26.52 12.24 31.20
N TYR A 33 26.07 11.64 30.09
CA TYR A 33 25.41 10.34 30.09
C TYR A 33 26.33 9.24 29.54
N SER A 34 26.32 8.08 30.20
CA SER A 34 26.85 6.84 29.61
C SER A 34 26.02 6.42 28.38
N ASP A 35 26.55 5.57 27.51
CA ASP A 35 25.80 5.08 26.33
C ASP A 35 24.50 4.36 26.72
N GLU A 36 24.48 3.68 27.86
CA GLU A 36 23.26 3.08 28.41
C GLU A 36 22.29 4.14 28.95
N GLY A 37 22.81 5.14 29.68
CA GLY A 37 22.02 6.28 30.18
C GLY A 37 21.36 7.08 29.05
N LYS A 38 22.07 7.32 27.94
CA LYS A 38 21.56 7.98 26.73
C LYS A 38 20.35 7.24 26.16
N ARG A 39 20.46 5.92 25.99
CA ARG A 39 19.39 5.08 25.44
C ARG A 39 18.16 5.07 26.36
N ASN A 40 18.34 4.88 27.65
CA ASN A 40 17.25 4.84 28.62
C ASN A 40 16.51 6.19 28.70
N GLN A 41 17.25 7.29 28.71
CA GLN A 41 16.65 8.62 28.79
C GLN A 41 15.97 9.02 27.47
N LEU A 42 16.57 8.69 26.32
CA LEU A 42 15.94 8.91 25.02
C LEU A 42 14.63 8.13 24.87
N LYS A 43 14.60 6.86 25.29
CA LYS A 43 13.38 6.05 25.31
C LYS A 43 12.30 6.69 26.20
N ARG A 44 12.69 7.15 27.40
CA ARG A 44 11.77 7.83 28.33
C ARG A 44 11.19 9.11 27.72
N VAL A 45 12.01 9.93 27.05
CA VAL A 45 11.54 11.13 26.34
C VAL A 45 10.60 10.76 25.20
N ALA A 46 10.94 9.74 24.40
CA ALA A 46 10.10 9.25 23.32
C ALA A 46 8.72 8.81 23.81
N ASP A 47 8.65 8.10 24.94
CA ASP A 47 7.38 7.69 25.55
C ASP A 47 6.59 8.88 26.12
N GLN A 48 7.25 9.80 26.83
CA GLN A 48 6.62 10.98 27.43
C GLN A 48 6.01 11.95 26.39
N HIS A 49 6.66 12.08 25.23
CA HIS A 49 6.22 12.95 24.15
C HIS A 49 5.32 12.24 23.12
N GLY A 50 5.07 10.94 23.32
CA GLY A 50 4.16 10.15 22.50
C GLY A 50 4.72 9.71 21.15
N TYR A 51 6.05 9.72 20.97
CA TYR A 51 6.69 9.29 19.71
C TYR A 51 6.43 7.80 19.44
N THR A 52 6.59 6.94 20.44
CA THR A 52 6.29 5.50 20.32
C THR A 52 4.84 5.24 19.93
N ALA A 53 3.90 6.01 20.51
CA ALA A 53 2.48 5.91 20.15
C ALA A 53 2.20 6.40 18.72
N ALA A 54 2.87 7.46 18.28
CA ALA A 54 2.76 7.97 16.92
C ALA A 54 3.34 7.00 15.89
N ILE A 55 4.48 6.37 16.16
CA ILE A 55 5.05 5.30 15.32
C ILE A 55 4.02 4.18 15.13
N SER A 56 3.40 3.72 16.22
CA SER A 56 2.36 2.67 16.15
C SER A 56 1.14 3.11 15.31
N LYS A 57 0.66 4.35 15.49
CA LYS A 57 -0.46 4.90 14.71
C LYS A 57 -0.12 5.05 13.23
N LEU A 58 1.08 5.51 12.90
CA LEU A 58 1.58 5.65 11.53
C LEU A 58 1.73 4.27 10.86
N ARG A 59 2.23 3.26 11.58
CA ARG A 59 2.33 1.88 11.09
C ARG A 59 0.95 1.31 10.74
N LYS A 60 -0.05 1.56 11.59
CA LYS A 60 -1.45 1.16 11.30
C LYS A 60 -2.00 1.86 10.06
N ALA A 61 -1.76 3.16 9.93
CA ALA A 61 -2.20 3.92 8.77
C ALA A 61 -1.49 3.45 7.48
N ALA A 62 -0.19 3.16 7.54
CA ALA A 62 0.55 2.59 6.40
C ALA A 62 -0.01 1.21 5.99
N ALA A 63 -0.36 0.35 6.96
CA ALA A 63 -0.96 -0.95 6.67
C ALA A 63 -2.37 -0.86 6.06
N ALA A 64 -3.14 0.17 6.41
CA ALA A 64 -4.48 0.38 5.88
C ALA A 64 -4.50 0.91 4.43
N LEU A 65 -3.40 1.49 3.94
CA LEU A 65 -3.33 2.06 2.59
C LEU A 65 -3.46 0.99 1.49
N PRO A 66 -2.68 -0.12 1.48
CA PRO A 66 -2.89 -1.20 0.52
C PRO A 66 -4.29 -1.81 0.56
N GLU A 67 -4.87 -1.95 1.76
CA GLU A 67 -6.22 -2.49 1.93
C GLU A 67 -7.30 -1.57 1.32
N ALA A 68 -7.19 -0.25 1.53
CA ALA A 68 -8.10 0.73 0.95
C ALA A 68 -8.02 0.71 -0.59
N VAL A 69 -6.81 0.67 -1.14
CA VAL A 69 -6.59 0.63 -2.59
C VAL A 69 -7.07 -0.68 -3.21
N ALA A 70 -6.89 -1.82 -2.51
CA ALA A 70 -7.39 -3.11 -2.97
C ALA A 70 -8.92 -3.12 -3.14
N LYS A 71 -9.66 -2.39 -2.29
CA LYS A 71 -11.12 -2.25 -2.44
C LYS A 71 -11.51 -1.46 -3.68
N GLU A 72 -10.86 -0.33 -3.92
CA GLU A 72 -11.09 0.47 -5.13
C GLU A 72 -10.73 -0.34 -6.39
N GLN A 73 -9.60 -1.04 -6.35
CA GLN A 73 -9.15 -1.90 -7.43
C GLN A 73 -10.16 -3.04 -7.72
N ALA A 74 -10.71 -3.65 -6.67
CA ALA A 74 -11.76 -4.67 -6.81
C ALA A 74 -13.01 -4.11 -7.54
N GLY A 75 -13.34 -2.83 -7.31
CA GLY A 75 -14.40 -2.13 -8.04
C GLY A 75 -14.13 -2.03 -9.54
N GLU A 76 -12.90 -1.70 -9.95
CA GLU A 76 -12.52 -1.65 -11.37
C GLU A 76 -12.48 -3.06 -12.00
N TYR A 77 -11.98 -4.07 -11.27
CA TYR A 77 -12.04 -5.46 -11.74
C TYR A 77 -13.47 -5.94 -11.94
N ALA A 78 -14.39 -5.59 -11.04
CA ALA A 78 -15.81 -5.97 -11.17
C ALA A 78 -16.49 -5.35 -12.39
N LYS A 79 -16.00 -4.23 -12.92
CA LYS A 79 -16.48 -3.64 -14.18
C LYS A 79 -16.01 -4.42 -15.40
N VAL A 80 -14.81 -5.00 -15.35
CA VAL A 80 -14.24 -5.84 -16.44
C VAL A 80 -14.79 -7.26 -16.38
N TYR A 81 -14.95 -7.79 -15.16
CA TYR A 81 -15.42 -9.13 -14.83
C TYR A 81 -16.68 -9.08 -13.98
N PRO A 82 -17.82 -8.63 -14.54
CA PRO A 82 -19.07 -8.64 -13.79
C PRO A 82 -19.50 -10.07 -13.48
N ARG A 83 -20.10 -10.31 -12.31
CA ARG A 83 -20.71 -11.59 -11.96
C ARG A 83 -22.22 -11.57 -12.23
N ALA A 84 -22.78 -12.73 -12.53
CA ALA A 84 -24.23 -12.90 -12.70
C ALA A 84 -24.96 -12.55 -11.40
N LYS A 85 -26.11 -11.88 -11.52
CA LYS A 85 -26.89 -11.38 -10.38
C LYS A 85 -28.00 -12.34 -9.94
N ASP A 86 -28.46 -13.19 -10.84
CA ASP A 86 -29.52 -14.16 -10.60
C ASP A 86 -29.28 -15.49 -11.33
N SER A 87 -30.09 -16.49 -11.01
CA SER A 87 -29.96 -17.84 -11.59
C SER A 87 -30.16 -17.89 -13.10
N THR A 88 -30.94 -16.96 -13.67
CA THR A 88 -31.21 -16.91 -15.12
C THR A 88 -30.00 -16.37 -15.86
N GLU A 89 -29.39 -15.29 -15.34
CA GLU A 89 -28.13 -14.77 -15.85
C GLU A 89 -27.00 -15.80 -15.69
N THR A 90 -26.95 -16.52 -14.58
CA THR A 90 -25.96 -17.60 -14.37
C THR A 90 -26.10 -18.68 -15.44
N LEU A 91 -27.32 -19.20 -15.68
CA LEU A 91 -27.53 -20.21 -16.70
C LEU A 91 -27.19 -19.71 -18.11
N ALA A 92 -27.55 -18.47 -18.43
CA ALA A 92 -27.21 -17.85 -19.71
C ALA A 92 -25.68 -17.72 -19.88
N ALA A 93 -24.99 -17.32 -18.81
CA ALA A 93 -23.53 -17.22 -18.77
C ALA A 93 -22.87 -18.57 -18.97
N GLU A 94 -23.32 -19.61 -18.25
CA GLU A 94 -22.82 -20.99 -18.40
C GLU A 94 -22.98 -21.49 -19.84
N MET A 95 -24.17 -21.33 -20.43
CA MET A 95 -24.40 -21.73 -21.83
C MET A 95 -23.49 -20.98 -22.81
N ALA A 96 -23.28 -19.67 -22.60
CA ALA A 96 -22.38 -18.88 -23.43
C ALA A 96 -20.93 -19.33 -23.26
N THR A 97 -20.47 -19.53 -22.02
CA THR A 97 -19.12 -20.04 -21.71
C THR A 97 -18.88 -21.40 -22.36
N GLN A 98 -19.85 -22.32 -22.32
CA GLN A 98 -19.73 -23.63 -22.99
C GLN A 98 -19.56 -23.51 -24.51
N ARG A 99 -20.23 -22.55 -25.17
CA ARG A 99 -20.05 -22.31 -26.61
C ARG A 99 -18.62 -21.85 -26.93
N TYR A 100 -18.04 -21.00 -26.08
CA TYR A 100 -16.67 -20.55 -26.27
C TYR A 100 -15.65 -21.65 -25.97
N LEU A 101 -15.86 -22.46 -24.92
CA LEU A 101 -15.00 -23.60 -24.60
C LEU A 101 -14.92 -24.66 -25.72
N GLN A 102 -15.90 -24.71 -26.62
CA GLN A 102 -15.93 -25.62 -27.76
C GLN A 102 -15.16 -25.08 -28.98
N ARG A 103 -14.68 -23.83 -28.97
CA ARG A 103 -13.91 -23.31 -30.10
C ARG A 103 -12.52 -23.93 -30.12
N GLU A 104 -12.13 -24.43 -31.30
CA GLU A 104 -10.84 -25.10 -31.49
C GLU A 104 -9.64 -24.18 -31.26
N ASP A 105 -9.79 -22.87 -31.48
CA ASP A 105 -8.74 -21.86 -31.29
C ASP A 105 -8.39 -21.61 -29.81
N LEU A 106 -9.30 -21.93 -28.88
CA LEU A 106 -9.07 -21.87 -27.42
C LEU A 106 -8.57 -23.19 -26.81
N THR A 107 -8.63 -24.28 -27.58
CA THR A 107 -8.34 -25.65 -27.11
C THR A 107 -7.13 -26.30 -27.80
N LYS A 108 -6.58 -25.67 -28.85
CA LYS A 108 -5.36 -26.12 -29.51
C LYS A 108 -4.11 -25.74 -28.71
N THR A 109 -3.54 -26.73 -28.02
CA THR A 109 -2.22 -26.64 -27.38
C THR A 109 -1.08 -26.74 -28.39
N ASP A 110 -0.97 -25.79 -29.32
CA ASP A 110 0.23 -25.61 -30.14
C ASP A 110 1.10 -24.51 -29.51
N GLY A 111 1.71 -24.84 -28.37
CA GLY A 111 2.63 -23.97 -27.61
C GLY A 111 1.95 -22.86 -26.81
N ASP A 112 2.57 -22.49 -25.68
CA ASP A 112 2.01 -21.63 -24.62
C ASP A 112 1.55 -20.23 -25.08
N ASN A 113 1.99 -19.74 -26.25
CA ASN A 113 1.75 -18.37 -26.71
C ASN A 113 0.55 -18.19 -27.66
N ASN A 114 0.06 -19.24 -28.34
CA ASN A 114 -1.03 -19.10 -29.30
C ASN A 114 -2.42 -18.96 -28.64
N ASN A 115 -2.58 -19.50 -27.42
CA ASN A 115 -3.85 -19.46 -26.70
C ASN A 115 -4.20 -18.09 -26.12
N LEU A 116 -3.19 -17.26 -25.80
CA LEU A 116 -3.43 -15.96 -25.19
C LEU A 116 -4.06 -14.96 -26.17
N ALA A 117 -3.56 -14.90 -27.41
CA ALA A 117 -4.10 -14.01 -28.44
C ALA A 117 -5.53 -14.41 -28.86
N ALA A 118 -5.81 -15.71 -28.95
CA ALA A 118 -7.15 -16.22 -29.20
C ALA A 118 -8.11 -15.89 -28.04
N LEU A 119 -7.66 -16.07 -26.79
CA LEU A 119 -8.44 -15.73 -25.60
C LEU A 119 -8.74 -14.23 -25.51
N GLN A 120 -7.76 -13.38 -25.82
CA GLN A 120 -7.96 -11.93 -25.91
C GLN A 120 -9.00 -11.54 -26.96
N ALA A 121 -8.92 -12.13 -28.15
CA ALA A 121 -9.90 -11.88 -29.22
C ALA A 121 -11.32 -12.25 -28.78
N VAL A 122 -11.47 -13.39 -28.08
CA VAL A 122 -12.75 -13.82 -27.51
C VAL A 122 -13.22 -12.87 -26.40
N PHE A 123 -12.35 -12.43 -25.51
CA PHE A 123 -12.72 -11.51 -24.42
C PHE A 123 -13.14 -10.14 -24.95
N LYS A 124 -12.51 -9.69 -26.03
CA LYS A 124 -12.87 -8.47 -26.76
C LYS A 124 -14.22 -8.62 -27.47
N GLU A 125 -14.49 -9.78 -28.08
CA GLU A 125 -15.77 -10.10 -28.72
C GLU A 125 -16.92 -10.11 -27.70
N MET A 126 -16.70 -10.74 -26.53
CA MET A 126 -17.71 -10.87 -25.48
C MET A 126 -18.01 -9.55 -24.76
N GLY A 127 -17.02 -8.66 -24.66
CA GLY A 127 -17.07 -7.50 -23.79
C GLY A 127 -17.22 -7.87 -22.30
N PRO A 128 -17.39 -6.88 -21.40
CA PRO A 128 -17.62 -7.15 -19.99
C PRO A 128 -18.97 -7.85 -19.76
N SER A 129 -18.95 -9.12 -19.34
CA SER A 129 -20.15 -9.93 -19.12
C SER A 129 -19.91 -11.06 -18.10
N PRO A 130 -20.97 -11.58 -17.44
CA PRO A 130 -20.84 -12.76 -16.57
C PRO A 130 -20.21 -13.98 -17.25
N ALA A 131 -20.48 -14.17 -18.55
CA ALA A 131 -19.88 -15.22 -19.34
C ALA A 131 -18.36 -15.06 -19.48
N ARG A 132 -17.86 -13.81 -19.61
CA ARG A 132 -16.41 -13.53 -19.65
C ARG A 132 -15.76 -13.92 -18.33
N THR A 133 -16.38 -13.56 -17.21
CA THR A 133 -15.91 -13.91 -15.87
C THR A 133 -15.83 -15.43 -15.67
N MET A 134 -16.90 -16.15 -16.02
CA MET A 134 -16.92 -17.61 -15.93
C MET A 134 -15.90 -18.27 -16.87
N LEU A 135 -15.76 -17.78 -18.10
CA LEU A 135 -14.78 -18.29 -19.05
C LEU A 135 -13.35 -18.09 -18.55
N PHE A 136 -13.05 -16.93 -17.97
CA PHE A 136 -11.75 -16.64 -17.37
C PHE A 136 -11.42 -17.58 -16.20
N GLU A 137 -12.36 -17.75 -15.27
CA GLU A 137 -12.21 -18.64 -14.11
C GLU A 137 -11.98 -20.10 -14.56
N GLU A 138 -12.71 -20.56 -15.58
CA GLU A 138 -12.56 -21.90 -16.15
C GLU A 138 -11.21 -22.08 -16.86
N MET A 139 -10.76 -21.09 -17.64
CA MET A 139 -9.46 -21.15 -18.33
C MET A 139 -8.28 -21.18 -17.36
N GLN A 140 -8.37 -20.45 -16.25
CA GLN A 140 -7.39 -20.54 -15.16
C GLN A 140 -7.42 -21.92 -14.50
N ALA A 141 -8.60 -22.45 -14.18
CA ALA A 141 -8.73 -23.76 -13.54
C ALA A 141 -8.16 -24.89 -14.40
N ARG A 142 -8.23 -24.75 -15.73
CA ARG A 142 -7.64 -25.68 -16.70
C ARG A 142 -6.15 -25.48 -16.96
N GLY A 143 -5.54 -24.45 -16.37
CA GLY A 143 -4.12 -24.11 -16.59
C GLY A 143 -3.82 -23.58 -18.00
N ILE A 144 -4.85 -23.16 -18.76
CA ILE A 144 -4.70 -22.63 -20.13
C ILE A 144 -4.17 -21.19 -20.09
N THR A 145 -4.41 -20.46 -19.01
CA THR A 145 -3.89 -19.11 -18.80
C THR A 145 -3.47 -18.88 -17.35
N ASN A 146 -2.57 -17.91 -17.15
CA ASN A 146 -2.23 -17.39 -15.83
C ASN A 146 -2.97 -16.06 -15.60
N ALA A 147 -3.52 -15.90 -14.40
CA ALA A 147 -4.13 -14.68 -13.90
C ALA A 147 -3.27 -13.42 -14.13
N GLU A 148 -1.95 -13.52 -14.02
CA GLU A 148 -1.02 -12.39 -14.19
C GLU A 148 -0.87 -11.97 -15.65
N LEU A 149 -0.73 -12.93 -16.56
CA LEU A 149 -0.60 -12.68 -18.00
C LEU A 149 -1.85 -12.01 -18.56
N MET A 150 -3.03 -12.53 -18.21
CA MET A 150 -4.29 -11.90 -18.63
C MET A 150 -4.48 -10.52 -18.02
N ARG A 151 -4.13 -10.34 -16.73
CA ARG A 151 -4.19 -9.03 -16.08
C ARG A 151 -3.28 -8.00 -16.75
N GLY A 152 -2.11 -8.40 -17.23
CA GLY A 152 -1.20 -7.55 -17.99
C GLY A 152 -1.82 -7.10 -19.31
N CYS A 153 -2.38 -8.04 -20.07
CA CYS A 153 -3.00 -7.73 -21.36
C CYS A 153 -4.26 -6.87 -21.23
N GLU A 154 -5.09 -7.13 -20.22
CA GLU A 154 -6.31 -6.35 -19.98
C GLU A 154 -6.01 -4.95 -19.46
N ALA A 155 -4.92 -4.77 -18.72
CA ALA A 155 -4.45 -3.44 -18.35
C ALA A 155 -4.03 -2.63 -19.59
N GLU A 156 -3.44 -3.25 -20.60
CA GLU A 156 -3.10 -2.56 -21.86
C GLU A 156 -4.35 -2.07 -22.61
N GLU A 157 -5.44 -2.87 -22.60
CA GLU A 157 -6.68 -2.52 -23.28
C GLU A 157 -7.62 -1.63 -22.45
N ASN A 158 -7.48 -1.63 -21.12
CA ASN A 158 -8.34 -0.88 -20.19
C ASN A 158 -7.51 0.09 -19.33
N PRO A 159 -7.45 1.39 -19.71
CA PRO A 159 -6.68 2.39 -18.97
C PRO A 159 -7.06 2.52 -17.50
N ALA A 160 -8.34 2.30 -17.14
CA ALA A 160 -8.79 2.38 -15.75
C ALA A 160 -8.22 1.23 -14.91
N LEU A 161 -8.22 0.00 -15.46
CA LEU A 161 -7.63 -1.16 -14.80
C LEU A 161 -6.12 -1.02 -14.62
N ARG A 162 -5.43 -0.54 -15.67
CA ARG A 162 -4.00 -0.22 -15.60
C ARG A 162 -3.70 0.81 -14.54
N ASN A 163 -4.47 1.91 -14.48
CA ASN A 163 -4.28 2.93 -13.45
C ASN A 163 -4.50 2.33 -12.05
N ALA A 164 -5.54 1.51 -11.86
CA ALA A 164 -5.79 0.85 -10.59
C ALA A 164 -4.65 -0.09 -10.17
N GLN A 165 -4.02 -0.81 -11.10
CA GLN A 165 -2.82 -1.61 -10.84
C GLN A 165 -1.60 -0.75 -10.47
N HIS A 166 -1.36 0.35 -11.19
CA HIS A 166 -0.28 1.29 -10.84
C HIS A 166 -0.48 1.91 -9.46
N THR A 167 -1.71 2.30 -9.13
CA THR A 167 -2.07 2.81 -7.81
C THR A 167 -1.87 1.75 -6.73
N ALA A 168 -2.23 0.48 -6.97
CA ALA A 168 -1.95 -0.62 -6.04
C ALA A 168 -0.45 -0.81 -5.79
N ASN A 169 0.37 -0.83 -6.83
CA ASN A 169 1.83 -0.93 -6.69
C ASN A 169 2.43 0.28 -5.96
N ALA A 170 1.90 1.48 -6.22
CA ALA A 170 2.29 2.71 -5.51
C ALA A 170 1.91 2.62 -4.03
N ALA A 171 0.77 2.02 -3.69
CA ALA A 171 0.28 1.85 -2.33
C ALA A 171 1.20 0.93 -1.52
N GLU A 172 1.55 -0.23 -2.08
CA GLU A 172 2.50 -1.18 -1.48
C GLU A 172 3.88 -0.54 -1.29
N THR A 173 4.37 0.16 -2.32
CA THR A 173 5.66 0.86 -2.26
C THR A 173 5.64 1.93 -1.17
N THR A 174 4.58 2.73 -1.10
CA THR A 174 4.43 3.78 -0.08
C THR A 174 4.36 3.20 1.32
N ALA A 175 3.55 2.17 1.54
CA ALA A 175 3.42 1.49 2.82
C ALA A 175 4.76 0.90 3.28
N ARG A 176 5.51 0.27 2.36
CA ARG A 176 6.86 -0.23 2.62
C ARG A 176 7.81 0.90 3.02
N LEU A 177 7.89 1.97 2.23
CA LEU A 177 8.79 3.11 2.52
C LEU A 177 8.45 3.77 3.86
N VAL A 178 7.17 3.92 4.19
CA VAL A 178 6.72 4.43 5.49
C VAL A 178 7.19 3.50 6.61
N ASN A 179 7.01 2.19 6.48
CA ASN A 179 7.46 1.24 7.49
C ASN A 179 8.98 1.24 7.64
N GLU A 180 9.75 1.30 6.54
CA GLU A 180 11.21 1.43 6.58
C GLU A 180 11.64 2.72 7.29
N GLN A 181 10.96 3.85 7.07
CA GLN A 181 11.23 5.09 7.81
C GLN A 181 10.96 4.94 9.30
N LEU A 182 9.87 4.27 9.67
CA LEU A 182 9.52 4.03 11.08
C LEU A 182 10.51 3.08 11.76
N ASP A 183 10.95 2.03 11.06
CA ASP A 183 11.96 1.09 11.55
C ASP A 183 13.32 1.78 11.76
N ASP A 184 13.70 2.70 10.87
CA ASP A 184 14.91 3.54 11.01
C ASP A 184 14.83 4.46 12.25
N LEU A 185 13.67 5.06 12.49
CA LEU A 185 13.41 5.88 13.67
C LEU A 185 13.46 5.05 14.97
N GLU A 186 12.87 3.86 14.99
CA GLU A 186 12.93 2.93 16.13
C GLU A 186 14.36 2.45 16.39
N THR A 187 15.11 2.15 15.33
CA THR A 187 16.53 1.78 15.42
C THR A 187 17.37 2.93 15.97
N SER A 188 17.09 4.17 15.54
CA SER A 188 17.79 5.37 16.02
C SER A 188 17.49 5.68 17.50
N LEU A 189 16.29 5.33 18.00
CA LEU A 189 15.99 5.38 19.44
C LEU A 189 16.83 4.40 20.26
N GLN A 190 17.12 3.23 19.69
CA GLN A 190 17.94 2.20 20.34
C GLN A 190 19.44 2.48 20.20
N ASN A 191 19.86 3.21 19.16
CA ASN A 191 21.25 3.54 18.91
C ASN A 191 21.42 4.99 18.41
N PRO A 192 21.59 5.96 19.33
CA PRO A 192 21.70 7.39 18.98
C PRO A 192 22.88 7.75 18.09
N ARG A 193 23.91 6.88 18.00
CA ARG A 193 25.11 7.12 17.18
C ARG A 193 24.91 6.84 15.69
N MET A 194 23.82 6.16 15.31
CA MET A 194 23.51 5.80 13.92
C MET A 194 22.29 6.55 13.37
N SER A 195 22.01 7.77 13.85
CA SER A 195 20.82 8.51 13.46
C SER A 195 20.72 8.70 11.95
N THR A 196 19.66 8.16 11.36
CA THR A 196 19.19 8.47 10.00
C THR A 196 17.93 9.33 10.03
N ALA A 197 17.48 9.77 11.22
CA ALA A 197 16.23 10.50 11.42
C ALA A 197 16.15 11.84 10.66
N GLY A 198 17.30 12.45 10.32
CA GLY A 198 17.41 13.65 9.50
C GLY A 198 17.49 13.42 7.98
N ASP A 199 17.50 12.17 7.49
CA ASP A 199 17.48 11.88 6.06
C ASP A 199 16.09 12.15 5.48
N THR A 200 15.98 13.23 4.71
CA THR A 200 14.71 13.66 4.11
C THR A 200 14.41 12.98 2.78
N MET A 201 15.38 12.27 2.17
CA MET A 201 15.18 11.73 0.82
C MET A 201 14.04 10.71 0.79
N LYS A 202 13.96 9.84 1.80
CA LYS A 202 12.86 8.86 1.92
C LYS A 202 11.52 9.55 2.21
N LEU A 203 11.52 10.60 3.04
CA LEU A 203 10.33 11.40 3.33
C LEU A 203 9.80 12.12 2.09
N ASP A 204 10.69 12.66 1.25
CA ASP A 204 10.33 13.30 -0.02
C ASP A 204 9.78 12.28 -1.02
N GLN A 205 10.35 11.07 -1.08
CA GLN A 205 9.80 9.97 -1.88
C GLN A 205 8.39 9.57 -1.42
N ILE A 206 8.19 9.36 -0.12
CA ILE A 206 6.87 9.05 0.47
C ILE A 206 5.87 10.14 0.12
N LYS A 207 6.24 11.42 0.31
CA LYS A 207 5.41 12.56 -0.02
C LYS A 207 5.00 12.57 -1.49
N ASN A 208 5.96 12.33 -2.40
CA ASN A 208 5.69 12.32 -3.83
C ASN A 208 4.69 11.23 -4.22
N TYR A 209 4.81 10.02 -3.66
CA TYR A 209 3.82 8.97 -3.91
C TYR A 209 2.44 9.34 -3.36
N LEU A 210 2.37 9.83 -2.12
CA LEU A 210 1.11 10.24 -1.50
C LEU A 210 0.39 11.34 -2.29
N VAL A 211 1.12 12.38 -2.71
CA VAL A 211 0.53 13.50 -3.46
C VAL A 211 0.08 13.07 -4.86
N ASN A 212 0.84 12.21 -5.53
CA ASN A 212 0.56 11.85 -6.93
C ASN A 212 -0.52 10.76 -7.08
N TYR A 213 -0.70 9.90 -6.07
CA TYR A 213 -1.59 8.74 -6.16
C TYR A 213 -2.72 8.74 -5.12
N PHE A 214 -2.58 9.45 -4.01
CA PHE A 214 -3.45 9.35 -2.83
C PHE A 214 -3.87 10.74 -2.32
N SER A 215 -4.25 11.64 -3.25
CA SER A 215 -4.63 13.02 -2.93
C SER A 215 -5.95 13.13 -2.18
N ASP A 216 -6.85 12.19 -2.47
CA ASP A 216 -8.24 12.24 -2.07
C ASP A 216 -8.50 11.34 -0.86
N ASP A 217 -9.66 11.54 -0.25
CA ASP A 217 -10.11 10.72 0.86
C ASP A 217 -10.49 9.32 0.39
N MET A 218 -9.93 8.29 1.04
CA MET A 218 -10.17 6.90 0.69
C MET A 218 -10.99 6.18 1.76
N GLU A 219 -11.84 5.23 1.36
CA GLU A 219 -12.58 4.40 2.30
C GLU A 219 -11.66 3.39 3.00
N THR A 220 -11.76 3.35 4.33
CA THR A 220 -10.99 2.41 5.16
C THR A 220 -11.87 1.81 6.27
N ASP A 221 -11.55 0.58 6.65
CA ASP A 221 -12.14 -0.08 7.83
C ASP A 221 -11.40 0.31 9.12
N SER A 222 -10.24 0.94 8.99
CA SER A 222 -9.43 1.39 10.11
C SER A 222 -9.84 2.78 10.57
N HIS A 223 -10.18 2.92 11.85
CA HIS A 223 -10.34 4.23 12.45
C HIS A 223 -8.96 4.87 12.68
N ILE A 224 -8.51 5.68 11.71
CA ILE A 224 -7.20 6.35 11.76
C ILE A 224 -7.38 7.80 12.18
N THR A 225 -6.77 8.17 13.31
CA THR A 225 -6.69 9.56 13.77
C THR A 225 -5.31 9.85 14.31
N PHE A 226 -4.74 10.97 13.89
CA PHE A 226 -3.50 11.48 14.46
C PHE A 226 -3.81 12.52 15.54
N GLU A 227 -3.24 12.31 16.71
CA GLU A 227 -3.20 13.36 17.72
C GLU A 227 -2.07 14.32 17.37
N LYS A 228 -2.20 15.57 17.81
CA LYS A 228 -1.13 16.55 17.64
C LYS A 228 0.09 16.09 18.45
N LEU A 229 1.15 15.71 17.73
CA LEU A 229 2.42 15.37 18.34
C LEU A 229 2.97 16.56 19.14
N ARG A 230 3.50 16.27 20.33
CA ARG A 230 4.12 17.30 21.18
C ARG A 230 5.55 17.53 20.69
N PRO A 231 5.97 18.80 20.55
CA PRO A 231 7.37 19.08 20.26
C PRO A 231 8.25 18.50 21.36
N ALA A 232 9.47 18.15 21.00
CA ALA A 232 10.53 17.82 21.94
C ALA A 232 10.68 18.97 22.95
N PRO A 233 11.10 18.68 24.20
CA PRO A 233 11.36 19.75 25.15
C PRO A 233 12.44 20.66 24.56
N ALA A 234 12.38 21.96 24.89
CA ALA A 234 13.49 22.84 24.55
C ALA A 234 14.72 22.33 25.29
N PHE A 235 15.62 21.66 24.59
CA PHE A 235 16.86 21.10 25.13
C PHE A 235 17.91 22.17 25.49
N ASN A 236 17.45 23.35 25.91
CA ASN A 236 18.22 24.53 26.28
C ASN A 236 18.59 24.56 27.78
N THR A 237 18.24 23.53 28.54
CA THR A 237 18.63 23.43 29.95
C THR A 237 19.88 22.55 30.06
N PRO A 238 20.97 23.04 30.68
CA PRO A 238 22.08 22.16 31.06
C PRO A 238 21.53 21.05 31.95
N ALA A 239 22.12 19.84 31.86
CA ALA A 239 21.71 18.72 32.67
C ALA A 239 21.67 19.12 34.15
N PRO A 240 20.65 18.72 34.92
CA PRO A 240 20.65 18.99 36.35
C PRO A 240 21.87 18.30 36.96
N THR A 241 22.81 19.09 37.47
CA THR A 241 23.91 18.61 38.32
C THR A 241 23.30 18.04 39.59
N GLU A 242 23.54 16.75 39.85
CA GLU A 242 23.34 16.14 41.17
C GLU A 242 24.26 16.78 42.22
#